data_AF-A0A0E3R4C5-F1
#
_entry.id   AF-A0A0E3R4C5-F1
#
_cell.length_a   1.000
_cell.length_b   1.000
_cell.length_c   1.000
_cell.angle_alpha   90.00
_cell.angle_beta   90.00
_cell.angle_gamma   90.00
#
_symmetry.space_group_name_H-M   'P 1'
#
loop_
_entity.id
_entity.type
_entity.pdbx_description
1 polymer ?
#
loop_
_entity_poly.entity_id
_entity_poly.type
_entity_poly.pdbx_seq_one_letter_code
_entity_poly.pdbx_strand_id
1 'polypeptide(L)' 'MEYTCSNCHFVCHPDKEIRKARYRMLTESGVVIQEPDGTLRAVSPEEAKEYFKNMPLERRKLYESVPEE' A
#
# COMPACT_ATOMS: atom_id res chain seq x y z
N MET A 1 16.94 0.06 -11.14
CA MET A 1 17.22 0.72 -9.86
C MET A 1 16.59 -0.13 -8.77
N GLU A 2 17.37 -0.63 -7.83
CA GLU A 2 16.85 -1.40 -6.70
C GLU A 2 16.48 -0.43 -5.58
N TYR A 3 15.19 -0.20 -5.38
CA TYR A 3 14.70 0.67 -4.31
C TYR A 3 14.47 -0.15 -3.04
N THR A 4 15.00 0.32 -1.91
CA THR A 4 14.66 -0.26 -0.61
C THR A 4 13.41 0.41 -0.08
N CYS A 5 12.37 -0.37 0.25
CA CYS A 5 11.14 0.17 0.82
C CYS A 5 11.33 0.68 2.26
N SER A 6 12.47 0.37 2.90
CA SER A 6 12.79 0.73 4.30
C SER A 6 11.75 0.30 5.35
N ASN A 7 10.81 -0.57 4.98
CA ASN A 7 9.76 -1.04 5.90
C ASN A 7 10.32 -1.79 7.12
N CYS A 8 11.50 -2.39 6.98
CA CYS A 8 12.21 -3.01 8.10
C CYS A 8 12.51 -2.02 9.24
N HIS A 9 12.73 -0.73 8.95
CA HIS A 9 12.94 0.30 9.96
C HIS A 9 11.67 0.55 10.81
N PHE A 10 10.47 0.39 10.23
CA PHE A 10 9.22 0.52 10.99
C PHE A 10 8.98 -0.66 11.93
N VAL A 11 9.43 -1.86 11.56
CA VAL A 11 9.21 -3.07 12.36
C VAL A 11 10.31 -3.28 13.41
N CYS A 12 11.56 -2.91 13.11
CA CYS A 12 12.71 -3.24 13.93
C CYS A 12 12.60 -2.70 15.37
N HIS A 13 12.71 -3.61 16.34
CA HIS A 13 12.71 -3.30 17.77
C HIS A 13 13.33 -4.47 18.56
N PRO A 14 14.09 -4.25 19.65
CA PRO A 14 14.66 -5.34 20.46
C PRO A 14 13.58 -6.24 21.09
N ASP A 15 12.47 -5.63 21.54
CA ASP A 15 11.31 -6.36 22.08
C ASP A 15 10.52 -7.08 20.97
N LYS A 16 10.23 -8.37 21.18
CA LYS A 16 9.46 -9.23 20.26
C LYS A 16 7.99 -8.85 20.18
N GLU A 17 7.35 -8.46 21.28
CA GLU A 17 5.93 -8.13 21.27
C GLU A 17 5.68 -6.81 20.53
N ILE A 18 6.60 -5.84 20.68
CA ILE A 18 6.58 -4.61 19.88
C ILE A 18 6.77 -4.91 18.39
N ARG A 19 7.70 -5.80 18.02
CA ARG A 19 7.87 -6.24 16.63
C ARG A 19 6.59 -6.85 16.06
N LYS A 20 5.93 -7.75 16.80
CA LYS A 20 4.65 -8.35 16.37
C LYS A 20 3.58 -7.30 16.13
N ALA A 21 3.41 -6.36 17.06
CA ALA A 21 2.42 -5.29 16.93
C ALA A 21 2.70 -4.40 15.71
N ARG A 22 3.96 -4.01 15.49
CA ARG A 22 4.37 -3.18 14.34
C ARG A 22 4.26 -3.91 13.01
N TYR A 23 4.62 -5.19 12.98
CA TYR A 23 4.43 -6.04 11.81
C TYR A 23 2.95 -6.13 11.45
N ARG A 24 2.10 -6.41 12.45
CA ARG A 24 0.65 -6.45 12.27
C ARG A 24 0.10 -5.13 11.73
N MET A 25 0.52 -4.00 12.31
CA MET A 25 0.17 -2.67 11.81
C MET A 25 0.57 -2.50 10.34
N LEU A 26 1.80 -2.86 9.97
CA LEU A 26 2.30 -2.71 8.60
C LEU A 26 1.55 -3.60 7.59
N THR A 27 1.18 -4.83 7.97
CA THR A 27 0.57 -5.80 7.05
C THR A 27 -0.95 -5.72 6.98
N GLU A 28 -1.60 -5.21 8.03
CA GLU A 28 -3.06 -5.14 8.13
C GLU A 28 -3.58 -3.70 8.01
N SER A 29 -2.72 -2.68 7.98
CA SER A 29 -3.15 -1.32 7.67
C SER A 29 -3.70 -1.23 6.24
N GLY A 30 -4.70 -0.39 6.06
CA GLY A 30 -5.12 0.01 4.73
C GLY A 30 -4.15 1.02 4.09
N VAL A 31 -4.65 1.84 3.18
CA VAL A 31 -3.82 2.77 2.40
C VAL A 31 -4.43 4.16 2.37
N VAL A 32 -3.67 5.13 1.87
CA VAL A 32 -4.19 6.46 1.54
C VAL A 32 -4.36 6.55 0.04
N ILE A 33 -5.54 6.99 -0.41
CA ILE A 33 -5.85 7.25 -1.81
C ILE A 33 -5.89 8.76 -2.02
N GLN A 34 -5.16 9.22 -3.04
CA GLN A 34 -5.26 10.58 -3.55
C GLN A 34 -6.26 10.63 -4.71
N GLU A 35 -7.32 11.42 -4.53
CA GLU A 35 -8.34 11.65 -5.55
C GLU A 35 -7.87 12.64 -6.62
N PRO A 36 -8.55 12.74 -7.79
CA PRO A 36 -8.13 13.64 -8.87
C PRO A 36 -8.05 15.12 -8.51
N ASP A 37 -8.82 15.56 -7.50
CA ASP A 37 -8.79 16.93 -6.98
C ASP A 37 -7.66 17.17 -5.96
N GLY A 38 -6.85 16.13 -5.68
CA GLY A 38 -5.72 16.17 -4.75
C GLY A 38 -6.09 15.88 -3.30
N THR A 39 -7.38 15.69 -2.98
CA THR A 39 -7.80 15.30 -1.63
C THR A 39 -7.31 13.90 -1.27
N LEU A 40 -7.10 13.65 0.02
CA LEU A 40 -6.58 12.39 0.54
C LEU A 40 -7.62 11.72 1.43
N ARG A 41 -7.85 10.42 1.23
CA ARG A 41 -8.63 9.60 2.17
C ARG A 41 -7.84 8.37 2.62
N ALA A 42 -7.89 8.08 3.91
CA ALA A 42 -7.44 6.80 4.45
C ALA A 42 -8.58 5.78 4.33
N VAL A 43 -8.26 4.59 3.84
CA VAL A 43 -9.25 3.54 3.54
C VAL A 43 -8.84 2.22 4.15
N SER A 44 -9.79 1.31 4.37
CA SER A 44 -9.48 -0.04 4.85
C SER A 44 -8.82 -0.89 3.75
N PRO A 45 -8.18 -2.02 4.10
CA PRO A 45 -7.66 -2.96 3.11
C PRO A 45 -8.71 -3.48 2.11
N GLU A 46 -9.94 -3.69 2.56
CA GLU A 46 -11.06 -4.16 1.74
C GLU A 46 -11.49 -3.10 0.72
N GLU A 47 -11.65 -1.86 1.18
CA GLU A 47 -12.00 -0.74 0.32
C GLU A 47 -10.89 -0.42 -0.70
N ALA A 48 -9.62 -0.55 -0.29
CA ALA A 48 -8.48 -0.39 -1.19
C ALA A 48 -8.51 -1.41 -2.34
N LYS A 49 -8.79 -2.69 -2.04
CA LYS A 49 -8.88 -3.74 -3.05
C LYS A 49 -10.00 -3.46 -4.06
N GLU A 50 -11.16 -3.04 -3.57
CA GLU A 50 -12.28 -2.68 -4.45
C GLU A 50 -11.95 -1.46 -5.31
N TYR A 51 -11.26 -0.46 -4.75
CA TYR A 51 -10.80 0.70 -5.50
C TYR A 51 -9.82 0.29 -6.63
N PHE A 52 -8.83 -0.56 -6.35
CA PHE A 52 -7.86 -1.01 -7.36
C PHE A 52 -8.50 -1.84 -8.46
N LYS A 53 -9.48 -2.70 -8.12
CA LYS A 53 -10.23 -3.49 -9.09
C LYS A 53 -11.00 -2.60 -10.09
N ASN A 54 -11.56 -1.49 -9.60
CA ASN A 54 -12.31 -0.54 -10.41
C ASN A 54 -11.42 0.57 -11.01
N MET A 55 -10.11 0.54 -10.78
CA MET A 55 -9.20 1.55 -11.32
C MET A 55 -9.11 1.42 -12.86
N PRO A 56 -9.27 2.53 -13.61
CA PRO A 56 -9.18 2.50 -15.06
C PRO A 56 -7.85 1.93 -15.56
N LEU A 57 -7.89 1.14 -16.65
CA LEU A 57 -6.71 0.46 -17.21
C LEU A 57 -5.56 1.43 -17.47
N GLU A 58 -5.84 2.60 -18.04
CA GLU A 58 -4.84 3.65 -18.32
C GLU A 58 -4.08 4.10 -17.06
N ARG A 59 -4.74 4.11 -15.90
CA ARG A 59 -4.09 4.42 -14.61
C ARG A 59 -3.37 3.20 -14.03
N ARG A 60 -3.93 2.00 -14.17
CA ARG A 60 -3.30 0.74 -13.69
C ARG A 60 -1.98 0.45 -14.40
N LYS A 61 -1.89 0.74 -15.70
CA LYS A 61 -0.66 0.62 -16.51
C LYS A 61 0.54 1.40 -15.95
N LEU A 62 0.30 2.42 -15.12
CA LEU A 62 1.38 3.17 -14.46
C LEU A 62 2.08 2.38 -13.34
N TYR A 63 1.42 1.35 -12.80
CA TYR A 63 1.86 0.61 -11.62
C TYR A 63 2.00 -0.89 -11.85
N GLU A 64 1.29 -1.44 -12.84
CA GLU A 64 1.27 -2.87 -13.16
C GLU A 64 1.89 -3.10 -14.54
N SER A 65 2.72 -4.13 -14.67
CA SER A 65 3.19 -4.62 -15.97
C SER A 65 2.02 -5.33 -16.67
N VAL A 66 1.31 -4.60 -17.52
CA VAL A 66 0.27 -5.17 -18.38
C VAL A 66 0.95 -5.67 -19.66
N PRO A 67 0.77 -6.95 -20.06
CA PRO A 67 1.25 -7.42 -21.36
C PRO A 67 0.64 -6.57 -22.49
N GLU A 68 1.47 -6.13 -23.43
CA GLU A 68 1.00 -5.48 -24.65
C GLU A 68 0.35 -6.56 -25.55
N GLU A 69 -0.85 -6.28 -26.08
CA GLU A 69 -1.55 -7.13 -27.07
C GLU A 69 -0.92 -7.01 -28.47
#